data_AF-A0A0C9Q733-F1
#
_entry.id   AF-A0A0C9Q733-F1
#
_cell.length_a   1.000
_cell.length_b   1.000
_cell.length_c   1.000
_cell.angle_alpha   90.00
_cell.angle_beta   90.00
_cell.angle_gamma   90.00
#
_symmetry.space_group_name_H-M   'P 1'
#
loop_
_entity.id
_entity.type
_entity.pdbx_description
1 polymer ?
#
loop_
_entity_poly.entity_id
_entity_poly.type
_entity_poly.pdbx_seq_one_letter_code
_entity_poly.pdbx_strand_id
1 'polypeptide(L)'
;MAMFTRASLTCSQCGKSFPLNLNVKPQAIRCPFCQKEMASDMIEDVYTAAGYVSDINYRFRKYLNERDEPEFRLSVWEEEIHYPYEDTE
;
A
#
# COMPACT_ATOMS: atom_id res chain seq x y z
N MET A 1 -21.86 -4.36 1.21
CA MET A 1 -20.95 -3.23 0.92
C MET A 1 -19.72 -3.79 0.23
N ALA A 2 -19.27 -3.18 -0.87
CA ALA A 2 -18.05 -3.59 -1.55
C ALA A 2 -16.86 -2.81 -0.97
N MET A 3 -15.79 -3.50 -0.60
CA MET A 3 -14.57 -2.92 -0.06
C MET A 3 -13.44 -3.17 -1.04
N PHE A 4 -12.73 -2.10 -1.43
CA PHE A 4 -11.64 -2.16 -2.39
C PHE A 4 -10.35 -1.78 -1.70
N THR A 5 -9.32 -2.60 -1.83
CA THR A 5 -7.96 -2.25 -1.44
C THR A 5 -7.49 -1.13 -2.36
N ARG A 6 -7.16 0.03 -1.80
CA ARG A 6 -6.61 1.17 -2.53
C ARG A 6 -5.16 1.36 -2.10
N ALA A 7 -4.25 1.32 -3.07
CA ALA A 7 -2.86 1.71 -2.85
C ALA A 7 -2.65 3.16 -3.29
N SER A 8 -1.68 3.83 -2.67
CA SER A 8 -1.19 5.14 -3.08
C SER A 8 0.32 5.15 -3.13
N LEU A 9 0.87 5.84 -4.11
CA LEU A 9 2.31 6.08 -4.22
C LEU A 9 2.61 7.54 -3.88
N THR A 10 3.65 7.77 -3.11
CA THR A 10 4.21 9.11 -2.86
C THR A 10 5.45 9.30 -3.70
N CYS A 11 5.48 10.32 -4.54
CA CYS A 11 6.66 10.64 -5.33
C CYS A 11 7.61 11.51 -4.49
N SER A 12 8.73 10.95 -4.03
CA SER A 12 9.72 11.68 -3.20
C SER A 12 10.33 12.90 -3.90
N GLN A 13 10.23 12.95 -5.23
CA GLN A 13 10.77 14.05 -6.03
C GLN A 13 9.88 15.31 -5.99
N CYS A 14 8.58 15.17 -5.79
CA CYS A 14 7.65 16.31 -5.70
C CYS A 14 6.77 16.31 -4.44
N GLY A 15 6.94 15.33 -3.56
CA GLY A 15 6.19 15.18 -2.30
C GLY A 15 4.69 14.93 -2.48
N LYS A 16 4.22 14.62 -3.70
CA LYS A 16 2.79 14.42 -3.98
C LYS A 16 2.46 12.93 -4.01
N SER A 17 1.33 12.59 -3.39
CA SER A 17 0.77 11.24 -3.43
C SER A 17 -0.32 11.13 -4.48
N PHE A 18 -0.42 9.97 -5.12
CA PHE A 18 -1.47 9.66 -6.10
C PHE A 18 -1.95 8.22 -5.94
N PRO A 19 -3.24 7.93 -6.23
CA PRO A 19 -3.76 6.57 -6.14
C PRO A 19 -3.19 5.68 -7.24
N LEU A 20 -2.99 4.41 -6.91
CA LEU A 20 -2.61 3.37 -7.84
C LEU A 20 -3.82 2.50 -8.18
N ASN A 21 -3.99 2.19 -9.47
CA ASN A 21 -5.02 1.25 -9.93
C ASN A 21 -4.49 -0.18 -9.84
N LEU A 22 -4.95 -0.96 -8.87
CA LEU A 22 -4.50 -2.34 -8.66
C LEU A 22 -5.16 -3.37 -9.58
N ASN A 23 -6.20 -3.00 -10.34
CA ASN A 23 -6.92 -3.94 -11.21
C ASN A 23 -6.15 -4.25 -12.50
N VAL A 24 -5.31 -3.32 -12.95
CA VAL A 24 -4.54 -3.45 -14.19
C VAL A 24 -3.11 -3.00 -13.92
N LYS A 25 -2.14 -3.90 -14.07
CA LYS A 25 -0.72 -3.57 -13.96
C LYS A 25 -0.26 -2.82 -15.22
N PRO A 26 0.19 -1.55 -15.12
CA PRO A 26 0.69 -0.80 -16.25
C PRO A 26 2.10 -1.28 -16.63
N GLN A 27 2.50 -1.04 -17.87
CA GLN A 27 3.88 -1.28 -18.32
C GLN A 27 4.86 -0.25 -17.77
N ALA A 28 4.39 0.94 -17.43
CA ALA A 28 5.19 2.02 -16.85
C ALA A 28 4.33 2.87 -15.89
N ILE A 29 4.95 3.38 -14.83
CA ILE A 29 4.31 4.32 -13.89
C ILE A 29 5.06 5.64 -13.94
N ARG A 30 4.33 6.73 -14.22
CA ARG A 30 4.84 8.10 -14.15
C ARG A 30 4.10 8.87 -13.08
N CYS A 31 4.84 9.67 -12.31
CA CYS A 31 4.23 10.61 -11.38
C CYS A 31 3.37 11.61 -12.17
N PRO A 32 2.06 11.74 -11.87
CA PRO A 32 1.18 12.62 -12.63
C PRO A 32 1.52 14.11 -12.46
N PHE A 33 2.28 14.46 -11.41
CA PHE A 33 2.62 15.83 -11.08
C PHE A 33 3.96 16.30 -11.67
N CYS A 34 4.99 15.45 -11.67
CA CYS A 34 6.33 15.82 -12.13
C CYS A 34 6.83 14.98 -13.32
N GLN A 35 6.01 14.04 -13.81
CA GLN A 35 6.29 13.18 -14.97
C GLN A 35 7.51 12.26 -14.84
N LYS A 36 8.16 12.22 -13.66
CA LYS A 36 9.24 11.26 -13.40
C LYS A 36 8.71 9.84 -13.41
N GLU A 37 9.47 8.98 -14.08
CA GLU A 37 9.16 7.56 -14.25
C GLU A 37 9.72 6.73 -13.10
N MET A 38 8.94 5.77 -12.61
CA MET A 38 9.36 4.77 -11.65
C MET A 38 10.18 3.70 -12.37
N ALA A 39 11.20 3.16 -11.69
CA ALA A 39 11.98 2.03 -12.22
C ALA A 39 11.08 0.81 -12.45
N SER A 40 11.29 0.09 -13.55
CA SER A 40 10.39 -0.96 -14.01
C SER A 40 10.32 -2.17 -13.09
N ASP A 41 11.43 -2.50 -12.44
CA ASP A 41 11.53 -3.55 -11.41
C ASP A 41 10.67 -3.23 -10.19
N MET A 42 10.67 -1.97 -9.74
CA MET A 42 9.86 -1.52 -8.61
C MET A 42 8.35 -1.61 -8.86
N ILE A 43 7.90 -1.60 -10.13
CA ILE A 43 6.49 -1.76 -10.46
C ILE A 43 6.01 -3.16 -10.04
N GLU A 44 6.83 -4.20 -10.22
CA GLU A 44 6.46 -5.57 -9.82
C GLU A 44 6.30 -5.68 -8.31
N ASP A 45 7.26 -5.13 -7.57
CA ASP A 45 7.26 -5.17 -6.11
C ASP A 45 6.03 -4.48 -5.51
N VAL A 46 5.67 -3.31 -6.07
CA VAL A 46 4.48 -2.56 -5.63
C VAL A 46 3.20 -3.37 -5.84
N TYR A 47 3.02 -3.97 -7.02
CA TYR A 47 1.82 -4.76 -7.31
C TYR A 47 1.77 -6.05 -6.49
N THR A 48 2.92 -6.69 -6.28
CA THR A 48 3.04 -7.87 -5.43
C THR A 48 2.65 -7.55 -3.98
N ALA A 49 3.21 -6.50 -3.40
CA ALA A 49 2.91 -6.07 -2.03
C ALA A 49 1.42 -5.68 -1.86
N ALA A 50 0.89 -4.89 -2.80
CA ALA A 50 -0.51 -4.49 -2.77
C ALA A 50 -1.47 -5.69 -2.93
N GLY A 51 -1.08 -6.69 -3.73
CA GLY A 51 -1.78 -7.96 -3.87
C GLY A 51 -1.86 -8.72 -2.55
N TYR A 52 -0.73 -8.89 -1.85
CA TYR A 52 -0.71 -9.54 -0.54
C TYR A 52 -1.59 -8.84 0.50
N VAL A 53 -1.54 -7.50 0.59
CA VAL A 53 -2.42 -6.74 1.49
C VAL A 53 -3.89 -6.95 1.12
N SER A 54 -4.21 -6.99 -0.17
CA SER A 54 -5.57 -7.25 -0.64
C SER A 54 -6.05 -8.66 -0.26
N ASP A 55 -5.20 -9.67 -0.39
CA ASP A 55 -5.52 -11.05 -0.01
C ASP A 55 -5.74 -11.22 1.49
N ILE A 56 -4.91 -10.56 2.31
CA ILE A 56 -5.08 -10.53 3.77
C ILE A 56 -6.43 -9.90 4.13
N ASN A 57 -6.74 -8.73 3.57
CA ASN A 57 -8.01 -8.05 3.82
C ASN A 57 -9.22 -8.83 3.29
N TYR A 58 -9.07 -9.57 2.19
CA TYR A 58 -10.08 -10.53 1.72
C TYR A 58 -10.34 -11.62 2.75
N ARG A 59 -9.27 -12.21 3.34
CA ARG A 59 -9.38 -13.28 4.33
C ARG A 59 -10.04 -12.82 5.62
N PHE A 60 -9.66 -11.65 6.15
CA PHE A 60 -10.33 -11.09 7.34
C PHE A 60 -11.84 -10.97 7.13
N ARG A 61 -12.26 -10.44 5.97
CA ARG A 61 -13.68 -10.34 5.63
C ARG A 61 -14.35 -11.71 5.49
N LYS A 62 -13.66 -12.67 4.85
CA LYS A 62 -14.18 -14.03 4.68
C LYS A 62 -14.50 -14.65 6.05
N TYR A 63 -13.58 -14.55 7.00
CA TYR A 63 -13.78 -15.14 8.33
C TYR A 63 -14.79 -14.38 9.20
N LEU A 64 -14.86 -13.05 9.10
CA LEU A 64 -15.96 -12.28 9.71
C LEU A 64 -17.33 -12.82 9.26
N ASN A 65 -17.52 -12.97 7.94
CA ASN A 65 -18.80 -13.42 7.38
C ASN A 65 -19.11 -14.91 7.65
N GLU A 66 -18.09 -15.77 7.73
CA GLU A 66 -18.26 -17.21 7.88
C GLU A 66 -18.32 -17.67 9.34
N ARG A 67 -17.74 -16.90 10.28
CA ARG A 67 -17.45 -17.36 11.65
C ARG A 67 -17.79 -16.35 12.74
N ASP A 68 -18.35 -15.20 12.40
CA ASP A 68 -18.63 -14.11 13.35
C ASP A 68 -17.37 -13.66 14.14
N GLU A 69 -16.20 -13.77 13.49
CA GLU A 69 -14.91 -13.34 14.04
C GLU A 69 -14.74 -11.80 13.95
N PRO A 70 -13.98 -11.16 14.86
CA PRO A 70 -13.79 -9.71 14.86
C PRO A 70 -13.22 -9.15 13.55
N GLU A 71 -13.73 -7.99 13.12
CA GLU A 71 -13.30 -7.33 11.87
C GLU A 71 -11.91 -6.70 12.03
N PHE A 72 -10.91 -7.32 11.40
CA PHE A 72 -9.58 -6.74 11.25
C PHE A 72 -9.36 -6.20 9.84
N ARG A 73 -8.44 -5.22 9.71
CA ARG A 73 -7.97 -4.69 8.43
C ARG A 73 -6.50 -4.31 8.54
N LEU A 74 -5.72 -4.65 7.52
CA LEU A 74 -4.34 -4.22 7.38
C LEU A 74 -4.28 -2.92 6.55
N SER A 75 -3.54 -1.94 7.06
CA SER A 75 -3.14 -0.71 6.36
C SER A 75 -1.69 -0.42 6.74
N VAL A 76 -0.87 -0.07 5.75
CA VAL A 76 0.60 0.09 5.90
C VAL A 76 0.98 1.49 5.45
N TRP A 77 1.72 2.20 6.29
CA TRP A 77 2.36 3.49 5.99
C TRP A 77 3.69 3.57 6.72
N GLU A 78 4.59 4.41 6.22
CA GLU A 78 5.87 4.71 6.86
C GLU A 78 5.70 5.94 7.77
N GLU A 79 6.28 5.88 8.96
CA GLU A 79 6.33 6.98 9.92
C GLU A 79 7.75 7.06 10.49
N GLU A 80 8.34 8.26 10.46
CA GLU A 80 9.60 8.50 11.13
C GLU A 80 9.33 8.54 12.64
N ILE A 81 9.79 7.51 13.35
CA ILE A 81 9.67 7.41 14.79
C ILE A 81 11.05 7.62 15.44
N HIS A 82 11.17 8.69 16.23
CA HIS A 82 12.32 8.86 17.12
C HIS A 82 12.07 8.04 18.38
N TYR A 83 12.82 6.96 18.53
CA TYR A 83 12.79 6.19 19.78
C TYR A 83 13.34 7.06 20.92
N PRO A 84 12.66 7.12 22.07
CA PRO A 84 13.14 7.89 23.22
C PRO A 84 14.34 7.23 23.96
N TYR A 85 15.10 6.35 23.30
CA TYR A 85 16.22 5.62 23.90
C TYR A 85 17.47 5.70 23.01
N GLU A 86 18.08 6.89 22.96
CA GLU A 86 19.51 7.09 22.65
C GLU A 86 20.25 7.76 23.83
N ASP A 87 19.77 7.57 25.06
CA ASP A 87 20.50 7.89 26.29
C ASP A 87 20.43 6.70 27.26
N THR A 88 21.18 5.65 26.96
CA THR A 88 21.69 4.75 28.01
C THR A 88 23.20 4.71 27.84
N GLU A 89 23.88 5.31 28.82
CA GLU A 89 25.34 5.31 29.04
C GLU A 89 26.00 3.93 28.85
#